data_AF-A0A0P9FDV9-F1
#
_entry.id   AF-A0A0P9FDV9-F1
#
_cell.length_a   1.000
_cell.length_b   1.000
_cell.length_c   1.000
_cell.angle_alpha   90.00
_cell.angle_beta   90.00
_cell.angle_gamma   90.00
#
_symmetry.space_group_name_H-M   'P 1'
#
loop_
_entity.id
_entity.type
_entity.pdbx_description
1 polymer ?
#
loop_
_entity_poly.entity_id
_entity_poly.type
_entity_poly.pdbx_seq_one_letter_code
_entity_poly.pdbx_strand_id
1 'polypeptide(L)' 'AVLGRPVPVQGVPYWTDAASLAAAGIPTVLFGPSGAGAHALEEWVDLASVQQCATIYARLIRAFCA' A
#
# COMPACT_ATOMS: atom_id res chain seq x y z
N ALA A 1 4.78 11.46 -11.58
CA ALA A 1 4.75 10.36 -10.58
C ALA A 1 4.87 10.95 -9.18
N VAL A 2 4.26 10.36 -8.14
CA VAL A 2 4.34 10.89 -6.75
C VAL A 2 5.72 10.63 -6.13
N LEU A 3 6.29 9.44 -6.33
CA LEU A 3 7.55 9.03 -5.67
C LEU A 3 8.82 9.36 -6.48
N GLY A 4 8.68 9.88 -7.70
CA GLY A 4 9.84 10.18 -8.57
C GLY A 4 10.68 8.98 -9.04
N ARG A 5 10.30 7.75 -8.66
CA ARG A 5 10.99 6.49 -9.00
C ARG A 5 10.00 5.37 -9.28
N PRO A 6 10.38 4.32 -10.02
CA PRO A 6 9.54 3.13 -10.19
C PRO A 6 9.36 2.38 -8.86
N VAL A 7 8.21 1.72 -8.72
CA VAL A 7 7.88 0.83 -7.61
C VAL A 7 7.77 -0.60 -8.17
N PRO A 8 8.59 -1.55 -7.71
CA PRO A 8 8.50 -2.93 -8.18
C PRO A 8 7.21 -3.58 -7.67
N VAL A 9 6.56 -4.37 -8.53
CA VAL A 9 5.48 -5.26 -8.13
C VAL A 9 6.11 -6.56 -7.65
N GLN A 10 5.89 -6.90 -6.38
CA GLN A 10 6.51 -8.06 -5.75
C GLN A 10 5.57 -8.71 -4.72
N GLY A 11 5.78 -9.99 -4.46
CA GLY A 11 5.15 -10.70 -3.36
C GLY A 11 5.82 -10.35 -2.02
N VAL A 12 5.13 -10.68 -0.93
CA VAL A 12 5.58 -10.47 0.44
C VAL A 12 5.39 -11.75 1.27
N PRO A 13 6.30 -12.06 2.22
CA PRO A 13 6.28 -13.33 2.95
C PRO A 13 5.32 -13.28 4.16
N TYR A 14 4.13 -12.72 3.97
CA TYR A 14 3.08 -12.65 5.00
C TYR A 14 1.70 -12.66 4.36
N TRP A 15 0.68 -12.96 5.17
CA TRP A 15 -0.70 -13.05 4.72
C TRP A 15 -1.45 -11.73 4.98
N THR A 16 -2.35 -11.37 4.06
CA THR A 16 -3.34 -10.31 4.25
C THR A 16 -4.67 -10.71 3.61
N ASP A 17 -5.74 -10.00 3.95
CA ASP A 17 -7.08 -10.17 3.36
C ASP A 17 -7.08 -9.99 1.82
N ALA A 18 -6.01 -9.43 1.24
CA ALA A 18 -5.87 -9.32 -0.20
C ALA A 18 -5.96 -10.68 -0.91
N ALA A 19 -5.51 -11.76 -0.28
CA ALA A 19 -5.66 -13.11 -0.83
C ALA A 19 -7.14 -13.50 -0.99
N SER A 20 -7.97 -13.21 0.01
CA SER A 20 -9.40 -13.49 0.00
C SER A 20 -10.15 -12.62 -1.02
N LEU A 21 -9.82 -11.32 -1.08
CA LEU A 21 -10.41 -10.40 -2.06
C LEU A 21 -10.06 -10.80 -3.50
N ALA A 22 -8.80 -11.17 -3.75
CA ALA A 22 -8.38 -11.67 -5.05
C ALA A 22 -9.08 -13.00 -5.41
N ALA A 23 -9.23 -13.93 -4.46
CA ALA A 23 -9.97 -15.17 -4.65
C ALA A 23 -11.46 -14.95 -4.98
N ALA A 24 -12.05 -13.87 -4.48
CA ALA A 24 -13.40 -13.44 -4.79
C ALA A 24 -13.52 -12.70 -6.15
N GLY A 25 -12.43 -12.55 -6.90
CA GLY A 25 -12.42 -11.88 -8.21
C GLY A 25 -12.31 -10.35 -8.14
N ILE A 26 -12.00 -9.78 -6.97
CA ILE A 26 -11.84 -8.33 -6.79
C ILE A 26 -10.38 -7.95 -7.08
N PRO A 27 -10.11 -7.04 -8.05
CA PRO A 27 -8.76 -6.54 -8.30
C PRO A 27 -8.15 -5.92 -7.04
N THR A 28 -7.06 -6.49 -6.55
CA THR A 28 -6.48 -6.11 -5.25
C THR A 28 -4.98 -5.89 -5.36
N VAL A 29 -4.48 -4.85 -4.69
CA VAL A 29 -3.05 -4.57 -4.51
C VAL A 29 -2.77 -4.27 -3.04
N LEU A 30 -1.59 -4.67 -2.55
CA LEU A 30 -1.08 -4.20 -1.28
C LEU A 30 -0.16 -2.99 -1.52
N PHE A 31 -0.44 -1.89 -0.84
CA PHE A 31 0.37 -0.69 -0.89
C PHE A 31 0.21 0.06 0.44
N GLY A 32 1.28 0.70 0.93
CA GLY A 32 1.27 1.35 2.23
C GLY A 32 2.54 2.16 2.51
N PRO A 33 2.54 2.95 3.60
CA PRO A 33 3.69 3.75 4.01
C PRO A 33 4.86 2.86 4.47
N SER A 34 6.03 3.47 4.52
CA SER A 34 7.22 2.85 5.12
C SER A 34 7.09 2.86 6.64
N GLY A 35 7.40 1.74 7.27
CA GLY A 35 7.39 1.58 8.71
C GLY A 35 7.98 0.22 9.09
N ALA A 36 8.07 -0.04 10.40
CA ALA A 36 8.57 -1.30 10.91
C ALA A 36 7.96 -1.63 12.27
N GLY A 37 8.18 -2.87 12.71
CA GLY A 37 7.75 -3.32 14.03
C GLY A 37 6.25 -3.54 14.15
N ALA A 38 5.55 -3.87 13.06
CA ALA A 38 4.15 -4.31 13.16
C ALA A 38 4.04 -5.46 14.18
N HIS A 39 3.25 -5.26 15.23
CA HIS A 39 3.11 -6.17 16.38
C HIS A 39 4.31 -6.25 17.34
N ALA A 40 5.28 -5.33 17.27
CA ALA A 40 6.40 -5.24 18.20
C ALA A 40 6.15 -4.21 19.31
N LEU A 41 7.04 -4.17 20.32
CA LEU A 41 6.99 -3.14 21.37
C LEU A 41 7.14 -1.73 20.81
N GLU A 42 8.04 -1.59 19.83
CA GLU A 42 8.21 -0.35 19.08
C GLU A 42 7.71 -0.56 17.66
N GLU A 43 6.53 0.01 17.40
CA GLU A 43 5.90 0.06 16.09
C GLU A 43 5.90 1.51 15.61
N TRP A 44 6.39 1.76 14.39
CA TRP A 44 6.52 3.12 13.88
C TRP A 44 6.29 3.21 12.37
N VAL A 45 6.04 4.44 11.92
CA VAL A 45 5.81 4.79 10.51
C VAL A 45 6.52 6.09 10.14
N ASP A 46 7.02 6.18 8.91
CA ASP A 46 7.60 7.41 8.36
C ASP A 46 6.49 8.37 7.88
N LEU A 47 6.41 9.56 8.49
CA LEU A 47 5.34 10.53 8.23
C LEU A 47 5.33 11.07 6.79
N ALA A 48 6.50 11.21 6.16
CA ALA A 48 6.58 11.65 4.76
C ALA A 48 5.95 10.61 3.83
N SER A 49 6.22 9.32 4.06
CA SER A 49 5.64 8.22 3.28
C SER A 49 4.13 8.11 3.46
N VAL A 50 3.58 8.46 4.64
CA VAL A 50 2.14 8.53 4.88
C VAL A 50 1.49 9.59 3.97
N GLN A 51 2.07 10.79 3.91
CA GLN A 51 1.58 11.87 3.05
C GLN A 51 1.65 11.51 1.56
N GLN A 52 2.73 10.82 1.15
CA GLN A 52 2.88 10.29 -0.20
C GLN A 52 1.80 9.24 -0.52
N CYS A 53 1.53 8.30 0.39
CA CYS A 53 0.48 7.29 0.22
C CYS A 53 -0.91 7.93 0.09
N ALA A 54 -1.23 8.90 0.95
CA ALA A 54 -2.49 9.63 0.87
C ALA A 54 -2.68 10.30 -0.51
N THR A 55 -1.62 10.90 -1.05
CA THR A 55 -1.63 11.50 -2.39
C THR A 55 -1.84 10.45 -3.48
N ILE A 56 -1.19 9.28 -3.35
CA ILE A 56 -1.32 8.17 -4.30
C ILE A 56 -2.75 7.62 -4.29
N TYR A 57 -3.34 7.37 -3.12
CA TYR A 57 -4.71 6.89 -2.99
C TYR A 57 -5.72 7.87 -3.59
N ALA A 58 -5.59 9.16 -3.29
CA ALA A 58 -6.49 10.17 -3.86
C ALA A 58 -6.41 10.21 -5.39
N ARG A 59 -5.21 10.08 -5.97
CA ARG A 59 -5.02 10.03 -7.43
C ARG A 59 -5.56 8.73 -8.03
N LEU A 60 -5.33 7.59 -7.37
CA LEU A 60 -5.83 6.28 -7.80
C LEU A 60 -7.35 6.28 -7.85
N ILE A 61 -8.02 6.71 -6.77
CA ILE A 61 -9.48 6.76 -6.70
C ILE A 61 -10.04 7.65 -7.82
N ARG A 62 -9.46 8.83 -8.04
CA ARG A 62 -9.89 9.71 -9.14
C ARG A 62 -9.67 9.11 -10.52
N ALA A 63 -8.62 8.35 -10.73
CA ALA A 63 -8.33 7.72 -12.01
C ALA A 63 -9.15 6.45 -12.26
N PHE A 64 -9.50 5.71 -11.21
CA PHE A 64 -10.19 4.43 -11.30
C PHE A 64 -11.72 4.57 -11.30
N CYS A 65 -12.27 5.54 -10.55
CA CYS A 65 -13.71 5.70 -10.36
C CYS A 65 -14.36 6.79 -11.21
N ALA A 66 -13.58 7.51 -12.03
CA ALA A 66 -14.11 8.47 -13.00
C ALA A 66 -14.60 7.74 -14.26
#